data_AF-A0A6C9QEK2-F1
#
_entry.id   AF-A0A6C9QEK2-F1
#
_cell.length_a   1.000
_cell.length_b   1.000
_cell.length_c   1.000
_cell.angle_alpha   90.00
_cell.angle_beta   90.00
_cell.angle_gamma   90.00
#
_symmetry.space_group_name_H-M   'P 1'
#
loop_
_entity.id
_entity.type
_entity.pdbx_description
1 polymer ?
#
loop_
_entity_poly.entity_id
_entity_poly.type
_entity_poly.pdbx_seq_one_letter_code
_entity_poly.pdbx_strand_id
1 'polypeptide(L)'
;MLEQMGIAAKQASYKLAQLSSREKNRVLEKIADELEAQSEIILNANAQDDADARANGLSEAMLDRLALTPARLKGIADDVRQVCNLADPVGQVIDGGVLDSGLRLERRRVPLGVIGVIYEARPNVTVDVASLCLKTGNAVILRGGKETCRTNAATVAVIQDALKSCGLPAGAVQAIDNPDRALVSEMLRMDKY
;
A
#
# COMPACT_ATOMS: atom_id res chain seq x y z
N MET A 1 18.60 -2.65 5.96
CA MET A 1 17.34 -1.91 5.72
C MET A 1 16.28 -2.83 5.11
N LEU A 2 16.43 -3.27 3.85
CA LEU A 2 15.42 -4.10 3.17
C LEU A 2 15.06 -5.38 3.91
N GLU A 3 16.05 -6.09 4.46
CA GLU A 3 15.81 -7.29 5.28
C GLU A 3 14.89 -7.01 6.49
N GLN A 4 15.12 -5.91 7.22
CA GLN A 4 14.26 -5.51 8.33
C GLN A 4 12.85 -5.16 7.87
N MET A 5 12.72 -4.50 6.72
CA MET A 5 11.41 -4.21 6.11
C MET A 5 10.68 -5.50 5.73
N GLY A 6 11.41 -6.48 5.17
CA GLY A 6 10.89 -7.81 4.84
C GLY A 6 10.37 -8.56 6.07
N ILE A 7 11.17 -8.60 7.15
CA ILE A 7 10.77 -9.20 8.42
C ILE A 7 9.52 -8.50 8.98
N ALA A 8 9.49 -7.17 9.00
CA ALA A 8 8.34 -6.41 9.50
C ALA A 8 7.07 -6.64 8.65
N ALA A 9 7.21 -6.69 7.31
CA ALA A 9 6.10 -6.97 6.41
C ALA A 9 5.58 -8.40 6.59
N LYS A 10 6.48 -9.37 6.74
CA LYS A 10 6.12 -10.76 7.00
C LYS A 10 5.33 -10.90 8.30
N GLN A 11 5.83 -10.30 9.39
CA GLN A 11 5.14 -10.29 10.68
C GLN A 11 3.77 -9.62 10.58
N ALA A 12 3.68 -8.50 9.86
CA ALA A 12 2.41 -7.81 9.61
C ALA A 12 1.42 -8.67 8.81
N SER A 13 1.90 -9.40 7.80
CA SER A 13 1.05 -10.22 6.93
C SER A 13 0.25 -11.27 7.69
N TYR A 14 0.83 -11.89 8.73
CA TYR A 14 0.10 -12.86 9.56
C TYR A 14 -1.10 -12.24 10.27
N LYS A 15 -0.94 -11.00 10.77
CA LYS A 15 -2.03 -10.28 11.42
C LYS A 15 -3.08 -9.81 10.41
N LEU A 16 -2.65 -9.33 9.24
CA LEU A 16 -3.57 -8.91 8.16
C LEU A 16 -4.42 -10.07 7.63
N ALA A 17 -3.83 -11.27 7.51
CA ALA A 17 -4.52 -12.46 7.03
C ALA A 17 -5.66 -12.94 7.95
N GLN A 18 -5.65 -12.51 9.22
CA GLN A 18 -6.65 -12.87 10.22
C GLN A 18 -7.80 -11.86 10.30
N LEU A 19 -7.67 -10.69 9.66
CA LEU A 19 -8.69 -9.64 9.73
C LEU A 19 -9.97 -10.06 9.03
N SER A 20 -11.10 -9.77 9.67
CA SER A 20 -12.40 -9.80 9.02
C SER A 20 -12.53 -8.70 7.97
N SER A 21 -13.44 -8.86 7.01
CA SER A 21 -13.72 -7.83 6.00
C SER A 21 -14.14 -6.50 6.63
N ARG A 22 -14.83 -6.54 7.77
CA ARG A 22 -15.21 -5.35 8.53
C ARG A 22 -13.99 -4.61 9.09
N GLU A 23 -13.01 -5.33 9.64
CA GLU A 23 -11.78 -4.72 10.16
C GLU A 23 -10.92 -4.14 9.04
N LYS A 24 -10.79 -4.86 7.92
CA LYS A 24 -10.09 -4.34 6.73
C LYS A 24 -10.75 -3.04 6.24
N ASN A 25 -12.07 -3.02 6.11
CA ASN A 25 -12.81 -1.84 5.66
C ASN A 25 -12.67 -0.66 6.64
N ARG A 26 -12.74 -0.91 7.96
CA ARG A 26 -12.51 0.13 8.97
C ARG A 26 -11.14 0.79 8.84
N VAL A 27 -10.10 -0.01 8.54
CA VAL A 27 -8.74 0.51 8.35
C VAL A 27 -8.66 1.37 7.09
N LEU A 28 -9.29 0.93 5.99
CA LEU A 28 -9.33 1.69 4.74
C LEU A 28 -10.09 3.01 4.89
N GLU A 29 -11.24 3.00 5.57
CA GLU A 29 -11.98 4.23 5.92
C GLU A 29 -11.10 5.18 6.75
N LYS A 30 -10.39 4.65 7.76
CA LYS A 30 -9.48 5.45 8.57
C LYS A 30 -8.32 6.03 7.76
N ILE A 31 -7.78 5.27 6.79
CA ILE A 31 -6.75 5.78 5.87
C ILE A 31 -7.31 6.94 5.05
N ALA A 32 -8.51 6.80 4.47
CA ALA A 32 -9.14 7.86 3.69
C ALA A 32 -9.33 9.14 4.52
N ASP A 33 -9.81 9.01 5.75
CA ASP A 33 -9.99 10.15 6.67
C ASP A 33 -8.66 10.83 7.02
N GLU A 34 -7.62 10.05 7.29
CA GLU A 34 -6.27 10.58 7.62
C GLU A 34 -5.60 11.26 6.42
N LEU A 35 -5.81 10.75 5.19
CA LEU A 35 -5.31 11.40 3.97
C LEU A 35 -5.90 12.81 3.78
N GLU A 36 -7.19 12.98 4.10
CA GLU A 36 -7.84 14.30 4.05
C GLU A 36 -7.38 15.18 5.22
N ALA A 37 -7.34 14.63 6.45
CA ALA A 37 -6.97 15.36 7.65
C ALA A 37 -5.51 15.85 7.63
N GLN A 38 -4.60 15.07 7.04
CA GLN A 38 -3.17 15.39 6.91
C GLN A 38 -2.80 15.88 5.50
N SER A 39 -3.78 16.36 4.75
CA SER A 39 -3.59 16.78 3.36
C SER A 39 -2.50 17.83 3.17
N GLU A 40 -2.38 18.80 4.08
CA GLU A 40 -1.34 19.84 4.01
C GLU A 40 0.07 19.25 4.05
N ILE A 41 0.32 18.22 4.87
CA ILE A 41 1.64 17.59 4.98
C ILE A 41 2.01 16.91 3.67
N ILE A 42 1.07 16.19 3.06
CA ILE A 42 1.27 15.49 1.78
C ILE A 42 1.48 16.49 0.64
N LEU A 43 0.65 17.53 0.56
CA LEU A 43 0.74 18.55 -0.49
C LEU A 43 2.04 19.37 -0.39
N ASN A 44 2.50 19.69 0.82
CA ASN A 44 3.78 20.38 1.03
C ASN A 44 4.98 19.50 0.63
N ALA A 45 4.91 18.18 0.88
CA ALA A 45 5.93 17.25 0.41
C ALA A 45 5.93 17.15 -1.13
N ASN A 46 4.74 17.11 -1.73
CA ASN A 46 4.59 17.07 -3.19
C ASN A 46 5.09 18.34 -3.88
N ALA A 47 4.82 19.51 -3.32
CA ALA A 47 5.32 20.77 -3.87
C ALA A 47 6.86 20.84 -3.93
N GLN A 48 7.56 20.23 -2.97
CA GLN A 48 9.02 20.12 -2.99
C GLN A 48 9.52 19.16 -4.07
N ASP A 49 8.86 18.01 -4.19
CA ASP A 49 9.15 17.03 -5.24
C ASP A 49 8.90 17.61 -6.65
N ASP A 50 7.81 18.36 -6.85
CA ASP A 50 7.48 19.06 -8.09
C ASP A 50 8.53 20.13 -8.44
N ALA A 51 8.99 20.91 -7.46
CA ALA A 51 10.01 21.92 -7.65
C ALA A 51 11.34 21.29 -8.09
N ASP A 52 11.77 20.21 -7.41
CA ASP A 52 12.98 19.48 -7.76
C ASP A 52 12.85 18.81 -9.14
N ALA A 53 11.70 18.22 -9.45
CA ALA A 53 11.42 17.62 -10.76
C ALA A 53 11.52 18.65 -11.88
N ARG A 54 10.95 19.85 -11.68
CA ARG A 54 11.02 20.97 -12.63
C ARG A 54 12.46 21.45 -12.81
N ALA A 55 13.21 21.61 -11.73
CA ALA A 55 14.62 21.99 -11.76
C ALA A 55 15.50 20.94 -12.48
N ASN A 56 15.15 19.65 -12.38
CA ASN A 56 15.82 18.55 -13.06
C ASN A 56 15.36 18.35 -14.52
N GLY A 57 14.52 19.24 -15.06
CA GLY A 57 14.13 19.24 -16.47
C GLY A 57 13.12 18.16 -16.85
N LEU A 58 12.27 17.71 -15.91
CA LEU A 58 11.13 16.85 -16.27
C LEU A 58 10.20 17.57 -17.26
N SER A 59 9.62 16.80 -18.19
CA SER A 59 8.64 17.35 -19.13
C SER A 59 7.34 17.74 -18.42
N GLU A 60 6.62 18.72 -18.97
CA GLU A 60 5.33 19.16 -18.42
C GLU A 60 4.32 18.00 -18.26
N ALA A 61 4.33 17.01 -19.18
CA ALA A 61 3.50 15.82 -19.06
C ALA A 61 3.88 14.93 -17.85
N MET A 62 5.15 14.89 -17.46
CA MET A 62 5.60 14.16 -16.27
C MET A 62 5.31 14.96 -14.99
N LEU A 63 5.46 16.28 -15.02
CA LEU A 63 5.08 17.16 -13.92
C LEU A 63 3.57 17.09 -13.64
N ASP A 64 2.73 17.05 -14.68
CA ASP A 64 1.28 16.87 -14.48
C ASP A 64 0.94 15.53 -13.82
N ARG A 65 1.68 14.46 -14.12
CA ARG A 65 1.51 13.16 -13.44
C ARG A 65 2.00 13.15 -11.99
N LEU A 66 2.96 14.01 -11.67
CA LEU A 66 3.55 14.14 -10.34
C LEU A 66 2.70 15.02 -9.42
N ALA A 67 2.05 16.04 -9.97
CA ALA A 67 1.36 17.06 -9.19
C ALA A 67 0.16 16.49 -8.41
N LEU A 68 0.11 16.83 -7.12
CA LEU A 68 -1.06 16.67 -6.26
C LEU A 68 -1.68 18.02 -5.98
N THR A 69 -3.00 18.05 -6.08
CA THR A 69 -3.83 19.17 -5.63
C THR A 69 -4.78 18.69 -4.54
N PRO A 70 -5.38 19.59 -3.75
CA PRO A 70 -6.40 19.19 -2.76
C PRO A 70 -7.51 18.34 -3.38
N ALA A 71 -7.95 18.68 -4.61
CA ALA A 71 -8.96 17.91 -5.34
C ALA A 71 -8.47 16.51 -5.73
N ARG A 72 -7.22 16.37 -6.20
CA ARG A 72 -6.64 15.06 -6.55
C ARG A 72 -6.46 14.19 -5.30
N LEU A 73 -5.97 14.76 -4.20
CA LEU A 73 -5.81 14.03 -2.94
C LEU A 73 -7.15 13.59 -2.35
N LYS A 74 -8.17 14.44 -2.44
CA LYS A 74 -9.54 14.06 -2.10
C LYS A 74 -10.04 12.90 -2.97
N GLY A 75 -9.82 12.97 -4.29
CA GLY A 75 -10.14 11.87 -5.20
C GLY A 75 -9.49 10.56 -4.80
N ILE A 76 -8.21 10.59 -4.43
CA ILE A 76 -7.47 9.41 -3.92
C ILE A 76 -8.13 8.86 -2.64
N ALA A 77 -8.52 9.73 -1.70
CA ALA A 77 -9.21 9.29 -0.48
C ALA A 77 -10.59 8.67 -0.80
N ASP A 78 -11.32 9.25 -1.74
CA ASP A 78 -12.61 8.72 -2.19
C ASP A 78 -12.46 7.37 -2.91
N ASP A 79 -11.38 7.17 -3.68
CA ASP A 79 -11.06 5.89 -4.31
C ASP A 79 -10.75 4.80 -3.26
N VAL A 80 -10.07 5.14 -2.16
CA VAL A 80 -9.90 4.22 -1.01
C VAL A 80 -11.26 3.80 -0.44
N ARG A 81 -12.21 4.73 -0.32
CA ARG A 81 -13.58 4.42 0.13
C ARG A 81 -14.31 3.53 -0.87
N GLN A 82 -14.05 3.68 -2.18
CA GLN A 82 -14.60 2.76 -3.18
C GLN A 82 -14.05 1.34 -3.01
N VAL A 83 -12.77 1.18 -2.65
CA VAL A 83 -12.18 -0.15 -2.35
C VAL A 83 -12.88 -0.84 -1.16
N CYS A 84 -13.38 -0.08 -0.18
CA CYS A 84 -14.18 -0.65 0.92
C CYS A 84 -15.43 -1.39 0.40
N ASN A 85 -16.05 -0.91 -0.68
CA ASN A 85 -17.26 -1.47 -1.27
C ASN A 85 -17.02 -2.73 -2.11
N LEU A 86 -15.75 -3.03 -2.44
CA LEU A 86 -15.42 -4.25 -3.17
C LEU A 86 -15.65 -5.49 -2.28
N ALA A 87 -16.04 -6.61 -2.90
CA ALA A 87 -16.15 -7.88 -2.20
C ALA A 87 -14.77 -8.32 -1.68
N ASP A 88 -14.71 -8.81 -0.45
CA ASP A 88 -13.48 -9.40 0.11
C ASP A 88 -13.31 -10.82 -0.47
N PRO A 89 -12.24 -11.09 -1.23
CA PRO A 89 -12.04 -12.41 -1.82
C PRO A 89 -11.49 -13.42 -0.79
N VAL A 90 -10.97 -12.97 0.35
CA VAL A 90 -10.25 -13.83 1.30
C VAL A 90 -11.22 -14.74 2.06
N GLY A 91 -10.90 -16.02 2.16
CA GLY A 91 -11.70 -17.03 2.83
C GLY A 91 -12.77 -17.67 1.95
N GLN A 92 -13.00 -17.18 0.73
CA GLN A 92 -13.96 -17.76 -0.19
C GLN A 92 -13.58 -19.21 -0.56
N VAL A 93 -14.51 -20.14 -0.38
CA VAL A 93 -14.40 -21.51 -0.89
C VAL A 93 -14.64 -21.48 -2.40
N ILE A 94 -13.67 -21.97 -3.15
CA ILE A 94 -13.71 -22.02 -4.62
C ILE A 94 -14.20 -23.38 -5.10
N ASP A 95 -13.86 -24.42 -4.34
CA ASP A 95 -14.04 -25.82 -4.73
C ASP A 95 -13.98 -26.71 -3.48
N GLY A 96 -14.57 -27.89 -3.53
CA GLY A 96 -14.57 -28.81 -2.40
C GLY A 96 -15.70 -29.82 -2.42
N GLY A 97 -15.67 -30.73 -1.45
CA GLY A 97 -16.66 -31.79 -1.30
C GLY A 97 -16.33 -32.72 -0.13
N VAL A 98 -17.19 -33.72 0.05
CA VAL A 98 -16.96 -34.81 1.01
C VAL A 98 -16.57 -36.05 0.21
N LEU A 99 -15.42 -36.64 0.54
CA LEU A 99 -14.93 -37.87 -0.07
C LEU A 99 -15.69 -39.08 0.48
N ASP A 100 -15.62 -40.22 -0.21
CA ASP A 100 -16.24 -41.48 0.23
C ASP A 100 -15.75 -41.95 1.61
N SER A 101 -14.55 -41.51 2.01
CA SER A 101 -13.99 -41.74 3.35
C SER A 101 -14.61 -40.88 4.45
N GLY A 102 -15.49 -39.93 4.11
CA GLY A 102 -16.06 -38.94 5.03
C GLY A 102 -15.20 -37.69 5.25
N LEU A 103 -14.01 -37.60 4.64
CA LEU A 103 -13.15 -36.42 4.73
C LEU A 103 -13.73 -35.24 3.94
N ARG A 104 -13.74 -34.06 4.54
CA ARG A 104 -14.13 -32.80 3.88
C ARG A 104 -12.91 -32.11 3.30
N LEU A 105 -12.91 -31.91 1.99
CA LEU A 105 -11.89 -31.18 1.25
C LEU A 105 -12.44 -29.82 0.82
N GLU A 106 -11.67 -28.75 1.02
CA GLU A 106 -12.00 -27.41 0.53
C GLU A 106 -10.77 -26.70 0.01
N ARG A 107 -10.94 -26.02 -1.12
CA ARG A 107 -9.98 -25.06 -1.67
C ARG A 107 -10.47 -23.66 -1.38
N ARG A 108 -9.69 -22.90 -0.60
CA ARG A 108 -10.03 -21.54 -0.17
C ARG A 108 -9.06 -20.50 -0.71
N ARG A 109 -9.57 -19.28 -0.98
CA ARG A 109 -8.73 -18.11 -1.26
C ARG A 109 -8.06 -17.63 0.01
N VAL A 110 -6.75 -17.40 -0.06
CA VAL A 110 -5.95 -16.83 1.03
C VAL A 110 -5.09 -15.69 0.49
N PRO A 111 -4.63 -14.74 1.32
CA PRO A 111 -3.69 -13.72 0.91
C PRO A 111 -2.38 -14.36 0.41
N LEU A 112 -1.66 -13.65 -0.45
CA LEU A 112 -0.32 -14.02 -0.89
C LEU A 112 0.71 -13.87 0.24
N GLY A 113 0.49 -12.90 1.14
CA GLY A 113 1.36 -12.60 2.27
C GLY A 113 1.96 -11.20 2.14
N VAL A 114 3.14 -11.11 1.51
CA VAL A 114 3.85 -9.84 1.28
C VAL A 114 3.96 -9.59 -0.21
N ILE A 115 3.58 -8.38 -0.64
CA ILE A 115 3.68 -7.95 -2.04
C ILE A 115 4.75 -6.86 -2.14
N GLY A 116 5.69 -7.05 -3.05
CA GLY A 116 6.62 -6.01 -3.45
C GLY A 116 6.12 -5.28 -4.69
N VAL A 117 5.99 -3.96 -4.65
CA VAL A 117 5.51 -3.18 -5.81
C VAL A 117 6.50 -2.08 -6.17
N ILE A 118 6.91 -2.09 -7.44
CA ILE A 118 7.80 -1.10 -8.05
C ILE A 118 7.01 -0.33 -9.11
N TYR A 119 6.98 0.99 -9.01
CA TYR A 119 6.19 1.85 -9.90
C TYR A 119 6.92 3.15 -10.23
N GLU A 120 6.40 3.86 -11.23
CA GLU A 120 6.90 5.14 -11.71
C GLU A 120 6.44 6.33 -10.84
N ALA A 121 6.87 7.55 -11.17
CA ALA A 121 6.58 8.78 -10.42
C ALA A 121 5.09 9.19 -10.53
N ARG A 122 4.21 8.49 -9.82
CA ARG A 122 2.78 8.79 -9.69
C ARG A 122 2.36 8.65 -8.22
N PRO A 123 2.09 9.76 -7.51
CA PRO A 123 1.77 9.71 -6.08
C PRO A 123 0.53 8.89 -5.72
N ASN A 124 -0.49 8.85 -6.59
CA ASN A 124 -1.73 8.12 -6.32
C ASN A 124 -1.50 6.60 -6.20
N VAL A 125 -0.55 6.06 -6.96
CA VAL A 125 -0.27 4.61 -7.03
C VAL A 125 0.11 4.05 -5.65
N THR A 126 0.77 4.85 -4.81
CA THR A 126 1.11 4.49 -3.42
C THR A 126 -0.12 4.07 -2.63
N VAL A 127 -1.19 4.87 -2.72
CA VAL A 127 -2.43 4.65 -1.96
C VAL A 127 -3.29 3.57 -2.61
N ASP A 128 -3.38 3.56 -3.93
CA ASP A 128 -4.15 2.56 -4.70
C ASP A 128 -3.63 1.15 -4.40
N VAL A 129 -2.30 0.96 -4.45
CA VAL A 129 -1.67 -0.33 -4.17
C VAL A 129 -1.83 -0.70 -2.70
N ALA A 130 -1.59 0.24 -1.77
CA ALA A 130 -1.73 -0.03 -0.34
C ALA A 130 -3.16 -0.44 0.03
N SER A 131 -4.17 0.26 -0.49
CA SER A 131 -5.58 -0.02 -0.21
C SER A 131 -6.00 -1.40 -0.71
N LEU A 132 -5.63 -1.77 -1.94
CA LEU A 132 -5.91 -3.10 -2.51
C LEU A 132 -5.18 -4.21 -1.75
N CYS A 133 -3.92 -4.00 -1.35
CA CYS A 133 -3.16 -4.96 -0.56
C CYS A 133 -3.82 -5.19 0.81
N LEU A 134 -4.18 -4.12 1.52
CA LEU A 134 -4.87 -4.21 2.81
C LEU A 134 -6.24 -4.87 2.68
N LYS A 135 -7.02 -4.52 1.65
CA LYS A 135 -8.33 -5.15 1.37
C LYS A 135 -8.21 -6.66 1.16
N THR A 136 -7.13 -7.10 0.53
CA THR A 136 -6.86 -8.50 0.23
C THR A 136 -6.01 -9.21 1.30
N GLY A 137 -5.76 -8.56 2.44
CA GLY A 137 -5.05 -9.14 3.58
C GLY A 137 -3.54 -9.31 3.37
N ASN A 138 -2.94 -8.53 2.46
CA ASN A 138 -1.52 -8.57 2.15
C ASN A 138 -0.78 -7.36 2.77
N ALA A 139 0.42 -7.58 3.26
CA ALA A 139 1.37 -6.49 3.53
C ALA A 139 2.04 -6.06 2.23
N VAL A 140 2.53 -4.82 2.17
CA VAL A 140 3.16 -4.28 0.97
C VAL A 140 4.45 -3.50 1.27
N ILE A 141 5.45 -3.71 0.43
CA ILE A 141 6.66 -2.89 0.35
C ILE A 141 6.65 -2.17 -1.00
N LEU A 142 6.64 -0.85 -0.95
CA LEU A 142 6.47 0.05 -2.08
C LEU A 142 7.82 0.66 -2.48
N ARG A 143 8.09 0.71 -3.77
CA ARG A 143 9.23 1.44 -4.35
C ARG A 143 8.71 2.32 -5.47
N GLY A 144 8.65 3.63 -5.21
CA GLY A 144 8.24 4.63 -6.20
C GLY A 144 9.41 5.18 -7.03
N GLY A 145 9.10 6.14 -7.90
CA GLY A 145 10.10 6.93 -8.63
C GLY A 145 10.88 7.87 -7.70
N LYS A 146 12.11 8.22 -8.09
CA LYS A 146 12.96 9.14 -7.32
C LYS A 146 12.31 10.53 -7.20
N GLU A 147 11.48 10.88 -8.17
CA GLU A 147 10.77 12.15 -8.28
C GLU A 147 9.61 12.26 -7.29
N THR A 148 9.17 11.16 -6.65
CA THR A 148 8.06 11.11 -5.69
C THR A 148 8.50 10.79 -4.27
N CYS A 149 9.80 10.88 -3.97
CA CYS A 149 10.36 10.36 -2.72
C CYS A 149 9.69 10.95 -1.47
N ARG A 150 9.60 12.29 -1.37
CA ARG A 150 9.02 12.95 -0.19
C ARG A 150 7.52 12.74 -0.12
N THR A 151 6.84 12.81 -1.28
CA THR A 151 5.40 12.59 -1.39
C THR A 151 5.01 11.19 -0.91
N ASN A 152 5.74 10.16 -1.34
CA ASN A 152 5.49 8.79 -0.95
C ASN A 152 5.80 8.56 0.53
N ALA A 153 6.90 9.12 1.04
CA ALA A 153 7.25 9.01 2.45
C ALA A 153 6.17 9.64 3.35
N ALA A 154 5.71 10.86 3.02
CA ALA A 154 4.63 11.52 3.75
C ALA A 154 3.32 10.71 3.69
N THR A 155 2.95 10.23 2.50
CA THR A 155 1.72 9.43 2.30
C THR A 155 1.77 8.12 3.08
N VAL A 156 2.90 7.41 3.06
CA VAL A 156 3.06 6.16 3.80
C VAL A 156 3.07 6.40 5.31
N ALA A 157 3.64 7.51 5.79
CA ALA A 157 3.57 7.86 7.21
C ALA A 157 2.12 8.03 7.68
N VAL A 158 1.29 8.75 6.90
CA VAL A 158 -0.15 8.91 7.17
C VAL A 158 -0.88 7.55 7.20
N ILE A 159 -0.60 6.67 6.23
CA ILE A 159 -1.16 5.30 6.20
C ILE A 159 -0.72 4.51 7.44
N GLN A 160 0.55 4.60 7.84
CA GLN A 160 1.07 3.91 9.01
C GLN A 160 0.44 4.39 10.31
N ASP A 161 0.13 5.68 10.42
CA ASP A 161 -0.55 6.22 11.60
C ASP A 161 -2.01 5.78 11.65
N ALA A 162 -2.70 5.73 10.51
CA ALA A 162 -4.03 5.12 10.40
C ALA A 162 -4.01 3.64 10.85
N LEU A 163 -3.03 2.86 10.38
CA LEU A 163 -2.83 1.46 10.79
C LEU A 163 -2.62 1.33 12.31
N LYS A 164 -1.72 2.12 12.89
CA LYS A 164 -1.45 2.12 14.34
C LYS A 164 -2.72 2.45 15.14
N SER A 165 -3.50 3.44 14.70
CA SER A 165 -4.76 3.83 15.36
C SER A 165 -5.82 2.71 15.33
N CYS A 166 -5.72 1.81 14.36
CA CYS A 166 -6.55 0.60 14.25
C CYS A 166 -5.92 -0.63 14.93
N GLY A 167 -4.79 -0.46 15.64
CA GLY A 167 -4.08 -1.55 16.31
C GLY A 167 -3.32 -2.47 15.36
N LEU A 168 -3.06 -2.04 14.13
CA LEU A 168 -2.29 -2.80 13.13
C LEU A 168 -0.81 -2.38 13.11
N PRO A 169 0.10 -3.30 12.75
CA PRO A 169 1.52 -2.99 12.67
C PRO A 169 1.79 -2.03 11.49
N ALA A 170 2.59 -0.99 11.74
CA ALA A 170 3.03 -0.06 10.70
C ALA A 170 3.75 -0.75 9.54
N GLY A 171 4.43 -1.88 9.81
CA GLY A 171 5.10 -2.71 8.79
C GLY A 171 4.17 -3.31 7.73
N ALA A 172 2.84 -3.21 7.89
CA ALA A 172 1.86 -3.62 6.89
C ALA A 172 1.98 -2.83 5.57
N VAL A 173 2.37 -1.56 5.63
CA VAL A 173 2.60 -0.71 4.45
C VAL A 173 3.90 0.03 4.66
N GLN A 174 4.88 -0.23 3.80
CA GLN A 174 6.21 0.39 3.89
C GLN A 174 6.62 0.93 2.53
N ALA A 175 7.45 1.98 2.51
CA ALA A 175 8.08 2.47 1.30
C ALA A 175 9.60 2.51 1.44
N ILE A 176 10.30 2.21 0.36
CA ILE A 176 11.73 2.43 0.22
C ILE A 176 11.91 3.89 -0.20
N ASP A 177 12.54 4.67 0.67
CA ASP A 177 12.82 6.10 0.48
C ASP A 177 14.10 6.36 -0.32
N ASN A 178 15.01 5.38 -0.40
CA ASN A 178 16.24 5.48 -1.16
C ASN A 178 16.00 5.27 -2.68
N PRO A 179 16.39 6.23 -3.56
CA PRO A 179 16.16 6.13 -5.00
C PRO A 179 17.08 5.14 -5.74
N ASP A 180 18.07 4.56 -5.06
CA ASP A 180 19.04 3.64 -5.65
C ASP A 180 18.35 2.45 -6.34
N ARG A 181 18.69 2.24 -7.61
CA ARG A 181 18.17 1.14 -8.43
C ARG A 181 18.71 -0.21 -7.97
N ALA A 182 19.84 -0.27 -7.28
CA ALA A 182 20.37 -1.52 -6.72
C ALA A 182 19.38 -2.17 -5.75
N LEU A 183 18.61 -1.35 -5.01
CA LEU A 183 17.59 -1.82 -4.07
C LEU A 183 16.44 -2.58 -4.74
N VAL A 184 16.15 -2.31 -6.01
CA VAL A 184 15.19 -3.11 -6.79
C VAL A 184 15.70 -4.52 -6.97
N SER A 185 16.98 -4.68 -7.34
CA SER A 185 17.60 -6.00 -7.51
C SER A 185 17.66 -6.77 -6.19
N GLU A 186 17.96 -6.09 -5.09
CA GLU A 186 17.93 -6.69 -3.76
C GLU A 186 16.52 -7.12 -3.35
N MET A 187 15.53 -6.26 -3.55
CA MET A 187 14.12 -6.53 -3.26
C MET A 187 13.56 -7.72 -4.03
N LEU A 188 14.03 -7.96 -5.26
CA LEU A 188 13.64 -9.13 -6.05
C LEU A 188 14.30 -10.45 -5.56
N ARG A 189 15.36 -10.38 -4.75
CA ARG A 189 16.10 -11.52 -4.20
C ARG A 189 15.80 -11.79 -2.72
N MET A 190 14.77 -11.13 -2.20
CA MET A 190 14.33 -11.22 -0.81
C MET A 190 13.58 -12.54 -0.54
N ASP A 191 14.32 -13.63 -0.34
CA ASP A 191 13.76 -15.00 -0.18
C ASP A 191 13.91 -15.59 1.25
N LYS A 192 14.52 -14.88 2.20
CA LYS A 192 14.93 -15.43 3.51
C LYS A 192 14.01 -15.12 4.70
N TYR A 193 12.74 -14.72 4.50
CA TYR A 193 11.88 -14.21 5.58
C TYR A 193 10.43 -14.72 5.58
#